data_AF-A0A259DIC4-F1
#
_entry.id   AF-A0A259DIC4-F1
#
_cell.length_a   1.000
_cell.length_b   1.000
_cell.length_c   1.000
_cell.angle_alpha   90.00
_cell.angle_beta   90.00
_cell.angle_gamma   90.00
#
_symmetry.space_group_name_H-M   'P 1'
#
loop_
_entity.id
_entity.type
_entity.pdbx_description
1 polymer ?
#
loop_
_entity_poly.entity_id
_entity_poly.type
_entity_poly.pdbx_seq_one_letter_code
_entity_poly.pdbx_strand_id
1 'polypeptide(L)'
;MSYIPFPNLSPDIFSIPLGPMTLTLRWYALAYIAGLLAGWKLIVWMINTPRLWSGPPPLTAEAVERLLTWVIFGVILGGRLGYVIFYQPYYFLQNPLQILRVWEGGMSFHG
;
A
#
# COMPACT_ATOMS: atom_id res chain seq x y z
N MET A 1 -25.50 -21.21 22.08
CA MET A 1 -24.11 -20.74 21.93
C MET A 1 -24.11 -19.23 22.11
N SER A 2 -23.49 -18.70 23.16
CA SER A 2 -23.23 -17.26 23.26
C SER A 2 -21.91 -16.96 22.56
N TYR A 3 -21.93 -16.00 21.63
CA TYR A 3 -20.73 -15.46 20.99
C TYR A 3 -20.76 -13.94 21.10
N ILE A 4 -19.59 -13.32 21.07
CA ILE A 4 -19.49 -11.86 20.99
C ILE A 4 -19.68 -11.50 19.51
N PRO A 5 -20.75 -10.77 19.13
CA PRO A 5 -20.95 -10.36 17.75
C PRO A 5 -19.89 -9.34 17.35
N PHE A 6 -19.49 -9.35 16.07
CA PHE A 6 -18.64 -8.30 15.53
C PHE A 6 -19.37 -6.94 15.62
N PRO A 7 -18.70 -5.87 16.07
CA PRO A 7 -19.32 -4.56 16.17
C PRO A 7 -19.72 -4.02 14.80
N ASN A 8 -20.76 -3.18 14.75
CA ASN A 8 -21.22 -2.54 13.52
C ASN A 8 -20.28 -1.39 13.12
N LEU A 9 -19.11 -1.72 12.58
CA LEU A 9 -18.09 -0.78 12.11
C LEU A 9 -18.12 -0.68 10.59
N SER A 10 -18.32 0.53 10.07
CA SER A 10 -18.12 0.81 8.65
C SER A 10 -16.63 0.65 8.30
N PRO A 11 -16.28 -0.11 7.24
CA PRO A 11 -14.91 -0.16 6.74
C PRO A 11 -14.48 1.16 6.08
N ASP A 12 -15.45 1.99 5.71
CA ASP A 12 -15.28 3.22 4.96
C ASP A 12 -15.24 4.42 5.92
N ILE A 13 -14.32 5.33 5.68
CA ILE A 13 -14.18 6.61 6.39
C ILE A 13 -15.13 7.63 5.78
N PHE A 14 -15.00 7.82 4.47
CA PHE A 14 -15.91 8.64 3.67
C PHE A 14 -15.89 8.14 2.22
N SER A 15 -16.96 8.48 1.49
CA SER A 15 -17.12 8.18 0.08
C SER A 15 -17.53 9.44 -0.66
N ILE A 16 -16.84 9.73 -1.77
CA ILE A 16 -17.12 10.87 -2.64
C ILE A 16 -17.60 10.32 -3.99
N PRO A 17 -18.85 10.60 -4.41
CA PRO A 17 -19.32 10.26 -5.74
C PRO A 17 -18.64 11.17 -6.79
N LEU A 18 -18.00 10.57 -7.77
CA LEU A 18 -17.30 11.22 -8.88
C LEU A 18 -17.90 10.73 -10.22
N GLY A 19 -19.18 11.04 -10.45
CA GLY A 19 -19.91 10.61 -11.65
C GLY A 19 -20.16 9.10 -11.65
N PRO A 20 -19.61 8.32 -12.61
CA PRO A 20 -19.81 6.87 -12.67
C PRO A 20 -18.99 6.09 -11.62
N MET A 21 -18.14 6.76 -10.86
CA MET A 21 -17.25 6.14 -9.87
C MET A 21 -17.49 6.70 -8.48
N THR A 22 -17.31 5.87 -7.46
CA THR A 22 -17.31 6.33 -6.07
C THR A 22 -15.91 6.15 -5.50
N LEU A 23 -15.28 7.26 -5.12
CA LEU A 23 -14.01 7.24 -4.42
C LEU A 23 -14.26 7.00 -2.94
N THR A 24 -13.94 5.81 -2.46
CA THR A 24 -14.10 5.42 -1.06
C THR A 24 -12.76 5.33 -0.36
N LEU A 25 -12.55 6.15 0.67
CA LEU A 25 -11.41 6.01 1.56
C LEU A 25 -11.74 5.01 2.68
N ARG A 26 -10.92 3.98 2.84
CA ARG A 26 -11.12 2.91 3.83
C ARG A 26 -10.14 3.00 4.99
N TRP A 27 -10.55 2.53 6.17
CA TRP A 27 -9.71 2.52 7.37
C TRP A 27 -8.40 1.75 7.19
N TYR A 28 -8.44 0.62 6.49
CA TYR A 28 -7.23 -0.18 6.25
C TYR A 28 -6.19 0.60 5.43
N ALA A 29 -6.63 1.47 4.50
CA ALA A 29 -5.71 2.26 3.68
C ALA A 29 -4.96 3.28 4.55
N LEU A 30 -5.66 3.91 5.50
CA LEU A 30 -5.01 4.76 6.50
C LEU A 30 -4.06 3.97 7.40
N ALA A 31 -4.42 2.75 7.80
CA ALA A 31 -3.53 1.90 8.58
C ALA A 31 -2.23 1.57 7.82
N TYR A 32 -2.31 1.28 6.52
CA TYR A 32 -1.11 1.09 5.68
C TYR A 32 -0.26 2.36 5.60
N ILE A 33 -0.87 3.52 5.33
CA ILE A 33 -0.14 4.80 5.26
C ILE A 33 0.53 5.11 6.60
N ALA A 34 -0.19 4.95 7.71
CA ALA A 34 0.34 5.15 9.05
C ALA A 34 1.53 4.22 9.34
N GLY A 35 1.42 2.93 8.97
CA GLY A 35 2.50 1.95 9.11
C GLY A 35 3.75 2.33 8.30
N LEU A 36 3.58 2.72 7.03
CA LEU A 36 4.69 3.18 6.18
C LEU A 36 5.37 4.44 6.75
N LEU A 37 4.59 5.42 7.20
CA LEU A 37 5.12 6.64 7.80
C LEU A 37 5.83 6.37 9.12
N ALA A 38 5.31 5.49 9.96
CA ALA A 38 5.94 5.09 11.22
C ALA A 38 7.26 4.36 10.96
N GLY A 39 7.28 3.41 10.02
CA GLY A 39 8.49 2.70 9.62
C GLY A 39 9.55 3.65 9.05
N TRP A 40 9.17 4.54 8.15
CA TRP A 40 10.07 5.56 7.60
C TRP A 40 10.67 6.45 8.69
N LYS A 41 9.83 7.01 9.57
CA LYS A 41 10.29 7.86 10.68
C LYS A 41 11.24 7.10 11.61
N LEU A 42 10.96 5.83 11.89
CA LEU A 42 11.81 4.99 12.71
C LEU A 42 13.19 4.81 12.07
N ILE A 43 13.25 4.49 10.77
CA ILE A 43 14.53 4.30 10.05
C ILE A 43 15.32 5.61 10.00
N VAL A 44 14.68 6.73 9.67
CA VAL A 44 15.33 8.05 9.64
C VAL A 44 15.84 8.43 11.03
N TRP A 45 15.06 8.17 12.08
CA TRP A 45 15.50 8.37 13.46
C TRP A 45 16.73 7.51 13.80
N MET A 46 16.74 6.24 13.41
CA MET A 46 17.89 5.35 13.62
C MET A 46 19.15 5.88 12.92
N ILE A 47 19.04 6.26 11.65
CA ILE A 47 20.15 6.83 10.86
C ILE A 47 20.71 8.09 11.54
N ASN A 48 19.84 8.96 12.04
CA ASN A 48 20.22 10.20 12.72
C ASN A 48 20.60 10.02 14.20
N THR A 49 20.75 8.77 14.69
CA THR A 49 21.16 8.48 16.06
C THR A 49 22.57 7.87 16.08
N PRO A 50 23.65 8.67 16.20
CA PRO A 50 25.03 8.20 16.01
C PRO A 50 25.43 7.04 16.92
N ARG A 51 24.93 7.02 18.17
CA ARG A 51 25.23 5.96 19.14
C ARG A 51 24.77 4.55 18.72
N LEU A 52 23.90 4.43 17.73
CA LEU A 52 23.45 3.13 17.20
C LEU A 52 24.46 2.52 16.21
N TRP A 53 25.50 3.27 15.83
CA TRP A 53 26.43 2.89 14.78
C TRP A 53 27.87 2.93 15.32
N SER A 54 28.67 1.93 14.99
CA SER A 54 30.10 1.90 15.32
C SER A 54 30.95 2.81 14.40
N GLY A 55 30.32 3.48 13.44
CA GLY A 55 30.92 4.34 12.43
C GLY A 55 29.84 5.24 11.80
N PRO A 56 30.05 5.76 10.57
CA PRO A 56 28.99 6.50 9.87
C PRO A 56 27.76 5.61 9.65
N PRO A 57 26.54 6.19 9.62
CA PRO A 57 25.32 5.43 9.37
C PRO A 57 25.39 4.76 7.98
N PRO A 58 24.74 3.60 7.81
CA PRO A 58 24.85 2.79 6.59
C PRO A 58 24.18 3.42 5.36
N LEU A 59 23.23 4.34 5.59
CA LEU A 59 22.46 5.03 4.56
C LEU A 59 22.24 6.48 4.98
N THR A 60 22.03 7.35 3.98
CA THR A 60 21.53 8.71 4.21
C THR A 60 20.00 8.69 4.34
N ALA A 61 19.42 9.69 5.01
CA ALA A 61 17.96 9.82 5.10
C ALA A 61 17.29 9.92 3.71
N GLU A 62 17.92 10.65 2.78
CA GLU A 62 17.46 10.75 1.38
C GLU A 62 17.44 9.39 0.67
N ALA A 63 18.45 8.53 0.90
CA ALA A 63 18.46 7.20 0.31
C ALA A 63 17.30 6.33 0.83
N VAL A 64 16.89 6.50 2.09
CA VAL A 64 15.73 5.82 2.66
C VAL A 64 14.43 6.31 2.06
N GLU A 65 14.29 7.63 1.87
CA GLU A 65 13.11 8.20 1.21
C GLU A 65 12.98 7.70 -0.23
N ARG A 66 14.09 7.70 -0.99
CA ARG A 66 14.13 7.16 -2.34
C ARG A 66 13.77 5.67 -2.36
N LEU A 67 14.29 4.88 -1.41
CA LEU A 67 13.93 3.47 -1.29
C LEU A 67 12.45 3.28 -0.99
N LEU A 68 11.88 4.04 -0.04
CA LEU A 68 10.47 3.98 0.32
C LEU A 68 9.58 4.25 -0.90
N THR A 69 9.91 5.26 -1.70
CA THR A 69 9.20 5.55 -2.96
C THR A 69 9.21 4.35 -3.89
N TRP A 70 10.38 3.74 -4.13
CA TRP A 70 10.48 2.56 -5.00
C TRP A 70 9.77 1.33 -4.44
N VAL A 71 9.76 1.14 -3.12
CA VAL A 71 8.98 0.07 -2.46
C VAL A 71 7.49 0.27 -2.67
N ILE A 72 6.97 1.50 -2.50
CA ILE A 72 5.55 1.81 -2.75
C ILE A 72 5.19 1.54 -4.21
N PHE A 73 6.01 1.99 -5.16
CA PHE A 73 5.82 1.66 -6.58
C PHE A 73 5.86 0.16 -6.83
N GLY A 74 6.81 -0.55 -6.23
CA GLY A 74 6.93 -2.01 -6.32
C GLY A 74 5.68 -2.73 -5.85
N VAL A 75 5.12 -2.35 -4.69
CA VAL A 75 3.87 -2.94 -4.16
C VAL A 75 2.68 -2.68 -5.08
N ILE A 76 2.54 -1.47 -5.60
CA ILE A 76 1.41 -1.12 -6.48
C ILE A 76 1.53 -1.83 -7.83
N LEU A 77 2.70 -1.80 -8.46
CA LEU A 77 2.92 -2.41 -9.77
C LEU A 77 2.94 -3.93 -9.67
N GLY A 78 3.69 -4.48 -8.72
CA GLY A 78 3.80 -5.91 -8.45
C GLY A 78 2.44 -6.51 -8.11
N GLY A 79 1.73 -5.92 -7.15
CA GLY A 79 0.41 -6.41 -6.77
C GLY A 79 -0.58 -6.35 -7.93
N ARG A 80 -0.57 -5.29 -8.75
CA ARG A 80 -1.46 -5.21 -9.90
C ARG A 80 -1.11 -6.22 -11.00
N LEU A 81 0.15 -6.29 -11.40
CA LEU A 81 0.61 -7.20 -12.45
C LEU A 81 0.48 -8.66 -12.01
N GLY A 82 0.78 -8.96 -10.75
CA GLY A 82 0.55 -10.28 -10.16
C GLY A 82 -0.93 -10.67 -10.20
N TYR A 83 -1.85 -9.73 -9.93
CA TYR A 83 -3.27 -10.01 -10.07
C TYR A 83 -3.65 -10.33 -11.52
N VAL A 84 -3.20 -9.48 -12.45
CA VAL A 84 -3.46 -9.63 -13.88
C VAL A 84 -2.96 -10.98 -14.40
N ILE A 85 -1.71 -11.33 -14.10
CA ILE A 85 -1.05 -12.53 -14.64
C ILE A 85 -1.60 -13.81 -13.99
N PHE A 86 -1.76 -13.82 -12.67
CA PHE A 86 -2.06 -15.06 -11.94
C PHE A 86 -3.55 -15.32 -11.72
N TYR A 87 -4.40 -14.29 -11.73
CA TYR A 87 -5.82 -14.45 -11.38
C TYR A 87 -6.77 -14.23 -12.55
N GLN A 88 -6.50 -13.26 -13.44
CA GLN A 88 -7.42 -12.93 -14.55
C GLN A 88 -6.72 -12.64 -15.90
N PRO A 89 -5.78 -13.47 -16.37
CA PRO A 89 -4.97 -13.15 -17.55
C PRO A 89 -5.80 -12.97 -18.82
N TYR A 90 -6.77 -13.84 -19.09
CA TYR A 90 -7.59 -13.77 -20.30
C TYR A 90 -8.47 -12.51 -20.35
N TYR A 91 -9.01 -12.08 -19.21
CA TYR A 91 -9.83 -10.88 -19.12
C TYR A 91 -9.03 -9.63 -19.51
N PHE A 92 -7.82 -9.49 -18.99
CA PHE A 92 -6.96 -8.34 -19.25
C PHE A 92 -6.33 -8.36 -20.64
N LEU A 93 -6.18 -9.53 -21.27
CA LEU A 93 -5.81 -9.60 -22.69
C LEU A 93 -6.88 -8.97 -23.60
N GLN A 94 -8.15 -9.15 -23.25
CA GLN A 94 -9.27 -8.51 -23.98
C GLN A 94 -9.47 -7.04 -23.59
N ASN A 95 -9.00 -6.65 -22.40
CA ASN A 95 -9.21 -5.32 -21.81
C ASN A 95 -7.90 -4.69 -21.29
N PRO A 96 -6.88 -4.47 -22.12
CA PRO A 96 -5.53 -4.12 -21.65
C PRO A 96 -5.48 -2.78 -20.88
N LEU A 97 -6.31 -1.82 -21.25
CA LEU A 97 -6.38 -0.53 -20.55
C LEU A 97 -6.87 -0.65 -19.10
N GLN A 98 -7.59 -1.73 -18.77
CA GLN A 98 -8.06 -1.95 -17.40
C GLN A 98 -6.93 -2.36 -16.44
N ILE A 99 -5.77 -2.79 -16.95
CA ILE A 99 -4.60 -3.08 -16.11
C ILE A 99 -4.21 -1.86 -15.27
N LEU A 100 -4.35 -0.65 -15.81
CA LEU A 100 -4.00 0.60 -15.12
C LEU A 100 -5.02 1.02 -14.05
N ARG A 101 -6.22 0.43 -14.05
CA ARG A 101 -7.34 0.81 -13.16
C ARG A 101 -7.22 0.17 -11.78
N VAL A 102 -6.16 0.52 -11.06
CA VAL A 102 -5.87 -0.02 -9.71
C VAL A 102 -6.96 0.29 -8.67
N TRP A 103 -7.77 1.32 -8.91
CA TRP A 103 -8.86 1.73 -8.02
C TRP A 103 -10.10 0.82 -8.10
N GLU A 104 -10.22 -0.03 -9.13
CA GLU A 104 -11.29 -1.04 -9.22
C GLU A 104 -10.98 -2.27 -8.33
N GLY A 105 -9.86 -2.27 -7.61
CA GLY A 105 -9.37 -3.40 -6.83
C GLY A 105 -8.61 -4.40 -7.71
N GLY A 106 -8.43 -5.62 -7.21
CA GLY A 106 -7.66 -6.67 -7.89
C GLY A 106 -6.14 -6.44 -7.73
N MET A 107 -5.64 -6.80 -6.55
CA MET A 107 -4.23 -6.76 -6.18
C MET A 107 -3.82 -8.13 -5.64
N SER A 108 -2.69 -8.64 -6.10
CA SER A 108 -2.05 -9.84 -5.58
C SER A 108 -1.15 -9.48 -4.40
N PHE A 109 -1.14 -10.31 -3.35
CA PHE A 109 -0.20 -10.17 -2.25
C PHE A 109 1.22 -10.65 -2.61
N HIS A 110 1.33 -11.61 -3.55
CA HIS A 110 2.59 -12.24 -3.93
C HIS A 110 3.34 -11.51 -5.04
N GLY A 111 2.69 -10.54 -5.69
CA GLY A 111 3.27 -9.75 -6.78
C GLY A 111 4.01 -8.56 -6.23
#